data_AF-A0A5E7VAU3-F1
#
_entry.id   AF-A0A5E7VAU3-F1
#
_cell.length_a   1.000
_cell.length_b   1.000
_cell.length_c   1.000
_cell.angle_alpha   90.00
_cell.angle_beta   90.00
_cell.angle_gamma   90.00
#
_symmetry.space_group_name_H-M   'P 1'
#
loop_
_entity.id
_entity.type
_entity.pdbx_description
1 polymer ?
#
loop_
_entity_poly.entity_id
_entity_poly.type
_entity_poly.pdbx_seq_one_letter_code
_entity_poly.pdbx_strand_id
1 'polypeptide(L)'
;MVSHQRTLTTRSVWLLVSCAALCAASLARAQTVTAVKDCTFSPCNVTGNFPIVGRFRLTAPTFNWEALYTGTVQNFYVSQGGANIADIKLNSTVGQTAGTGNLPKGVWFISISTALMGAGSYSVYGSTVFGDPHIATTNGVHYDFQGAGEFVLLKNGAGFEVQSRMTPVSTTAPAAPEPRTDLSTCVSINTAAALKTARHRVTYQPGLKGGQIDPKGMELRLDGKLLEHLPSQGLKLDDGSTIVKDTQTGIVNINYADETSVKLIPNWWAGPNLWYLDFDMSPPEHAVGVAGPVPADGWLPALADGSSLGTKPVPAVDRYKAVYVKFADSWRVTDASTMFDYVPGTSTKDFTVADWPRQDGQCSLPDTTPLKGTTLEVAQNVCKGVVVPHLHRACLQDVMATGDKVFGRSYVKGQGPLKAKTKVSNRKESY
;
A
#
# COMPACT_ATOMS: atom_id res chain seq x y z
N MET A 1 57.67 -43.99 -22.17
CA MET A 1 57.13 -45.32 -22.53
C MET A 1 56.19 -45.73 -21.40
N VAL A 2 54.87 -45.61 -21.58
CA VAL A 2 53.95 -46.69 -22.01
C VAL A 2 53.73 -47.69 -20.85
N SER A 3 52.65 -47.54 -20.07
CA SER A 3 51.33 -48.22 -20.18
C SER A 3 51.31 -49.56 -19.44
N HIS A 4 50.46 -49.76 -18.43
CA HIS A 4 49.04 -50.17 -18.46
C HIS A 4 48.88 -51.65 -18.06
N GLN A 5 47.99 -51.91 -17.08
CA GLN A 5 46.82 -52.81 -17.14
C GLN A 5 46.34 -53.06 -15.70
N ARG A 6 45.25 -52.45 -15.24
CA ARG A 6 43.83 -52.85 -15.38
C ARG A 6 43.51 -54.25 -14.85
N THR A 7 42.64 -54.30 -13.84
CA THR A 7 41.51 -55.24 -13.80
C THR A 7 40.34 -54.61 -13.07
N LEU A 8 39.18 -54.62 -13.73
CA LEU A 8 37.86 -54.20 -13.24
C LEU A 8 37.27 -55.27 -12.32
N THR A 9 36.35 -54.88 -11.42
CA THR A 9 35.08 -55.63 -11.22
C THR A 9 33.99 -54.76 -10.56
N THR A 10 32.89 -54.57 -11.30
CA THR A 10 31.45 -54.56 -10.91
C THR A 10 30.96 -53.68 -9.74
N ARG A 11 30.29 -52.56 -10.05
CA ARG A 11 28.81 -52.38 -10.11
C ARG A 11 28.09 -52.44 -8.76
N SER A 12 27.65 -51.28 -8.27
CA SER A 12 26.29 -51.04 -7.73
C SER A 12 25.94 -49.56 -7.87
N VAL A 13 24.66 -49.32 -8.14
CA VAL A 13 24.11 -48.20 -8.89
C VAL A 13 22.87 -47.70 -8.12
N TRP A 14 22.69 -46.37 -8.09
CA TRP A 14 21.58 -45.56 -7.54
C TRP A 14 21.41 -45.47 -6.01
N LEU A 15 21.57 -44.26 -5.46
CA LEU A 15 20.43 -43.36 -5.21
C LEU A 15 20.92 -41.91 -5.05
N LEU A 16 20.40 -41.02 -5.90
CA LEU A 16 20.51 -39.57 -5.74
C LEU A 16 19.73 -39.15 -4.50
N VAL A 17 20.40 -38.52 -3.54
CA VAL A 17 19.74 -37.60 -2.61
C VAL A 17 20.00 -36.20 -3.14
N SER A 18 19.14 -35.77 -4.05
CA SER A 18 18.99 -34.35 -4.38
C SER A 18 18.52 -33.63 -3.12
N CYS A 19 19.44 -32.98 -2.42
CA CYS A 19 19.09 -31.99 -1.40
C CYS A 19 18.66 -30.71 -2.12
N ALA A 20 17.51 -30.75 -2.78
CA ALA A 20 16.80 -29.56 -3.24
C ALA A 20 16.13 -28.94 -2.01
N ALA A 21 16.90 -28.16 -1.26
CA ALA A 21 16.32 -27.18 -0.34
C ALA A 21 15.57 -26.15 -1.22
N LEU A 22 14.27 -26.36 -1.36
CA LEU A 22 13.32 -25.35 -1.84
C LEU A 22 13.39 -24.16 -0.87
N CYS A 23 14.28 -23.21 -1.18
CA CYS A 23 14.14 -21.86 -0.65
C CYS A 23 12.85 -21.29 -1.28
N ALA A 24 11.78 -21.28 -0.49
CA ALA A 24 10.59 -20.51 -0.79
C ALA A 24 11.02 -19.05 -0.97
N ALA A 25 10.88 -18.54 -2.19
CA ALA A 25 11.15 -17.15 -2.50
C ALA A 25 10.16 -16.27 -1.74
N SER A 26 10.72 -15.37 -0.96
CA SER A 26 10.04 -14.59 0.06
C SER A 26 10.03 -13.11 -0.39
N LEU A 27 8.90 -12.42 -0.15
CA LEU A 27 8.46 -11.20 -0.84
C LEU A 27 8.46 -9.97 0.09
N ALA A 28 9.26 -8.94 -0.22
CA ALA A 28 9.22 -7.60 0.39
C ALA A 28 9.75 -6.52 -0.60
N ARG A 29 8.98 -5.46 -0.86
CA ARG A 29 9.01 -4.66 -2.11
C ARG A 29 9.20 -3.17 -1.88
N ALA A 30 9.87 -2.51 -2.83
CA ALA A 30 10.28 -1.11 -2.84
C ALA A 30 9.24 -0.08 -2.33
N GLN A 31 9.73 1.03 -1.75
CA GLN A 31 8.93 2.25 -1.55
C GLN A 31 8.26 2.69 -2.86
N THR A 32 7.06 3.27 -2.78
CA THR A 32 6.34 3.77 -3.96
C THR A 32 7.18 4.80 -4.73
N VAL A 33 7.54 4.47 -5.97
CA VAL A 33 8.30 5.32 -6.90
C VAL A 33 7.49 5.49 -8.17
N THR A 34 7.38 6.73 -8.62
CA THR A 34 6.57 7.15 -9.76
C THR A 34 7.41 8.00 -10.72
N ALA A 35 7.17 7.82 -12.01
CA ALA A 35 7.69 8.65 -13.07
C ALA A 35 6.58 8.97 -14.09
N VAL A 36 6.57 10.20 -14.59
CA VAL A 36 5.60 10.69 -15.58
C VAL A 36 6.34 11.12 -16.83
N LYS A 37 5.86 10.70 -18.00
CA LYS A 37 6.32 11.15 -19.32
C LYS A 37 5.18 11.87 -20.04
N ASP A 38 5.40 13.15 -20.30
CA ASP A 38 4.50 14.00 -21.07
C ASP A 38 5.11 14.28 -22.45
N CYS A 39 4.41 13.85 -23.49
CA CYS A 39 4.81 14.05 -24.89
C CYS A 39 3.86 14.97 -25.65
N THR A 40 3.09 15.82 -24.95
CA THR A 40 2.22 16.83 -25.58
C THR A 40 3.02 17.77 -26.48
N PHE A 41 4.29 18.02 -26.14
CA PHE A 41 5.26 18.74 -26.96
C PHE A 41 6.55 17.92 -27.11
N SER A 42 7.21 18.06 -28.27
CA SER A 42 8.54 17.48 -28.51
C SER A 42 9.64 18.50 -28.19
N PRO A 43 10.71 18.13 -27.46
CA PRO A 43 10.98 16.82 -26.84
C PRO A 43 10.08 16.53 -25.64
N CYS A 44 9.80 15.24 -25.38
CA CYS A 44 8.98 14.83 -24.23
C CYS A 44 9.63 15.28 -22.91
N ASN A 45 8.81 15.69 -21.95
CA ASN A 45 9.22 16.01 -20.59
C ASN A 45 9.02 14.80 -19.68
N VAL A 46 10.04 14.45 -18.91
CA VAL A 46 9.96 13.41 -17.90
C VAL A 46 10.13 14.00 -16.50
N THR A 47 9.30 13.53 -15.57
CA THR A 47 9.40 13.84 -14.14
C THR A 47 9.32 12.59 -13.28
N GLY A 48 9.83 12.62 -12.04
CA GLY A 48 9.81 11.47 -11.15
C GLY A 48 10.20 11.80 -9.71
N ASN A 49 10.15 10.79 -8.83
CA ASN A 49 10.67 10.91 -7.46
C ASN A 49 12.18 11.19 -7.44
N PHE A 50 12.63 12.00 -6.47
CA PHE A 50 14.02 12.47 -6.28
C PHE A 50 14.85 11.46 -5.45
N PRO A 51 16.21 11.33 -5.57
CA PRO A 51 17.20 12.18 -6.28
C PRO A 51 17.39 11.89 -7.76
N ILE A 52 16.93 10.74 -8.25
CA ILE A 52 17.04 10.37 -9.66
C ILE A 52 15.69 9.85 -10.12
N VAL A 53 15.20 10.39 -11.23
CA VAL A 53 13.90 10.06 -11.81
C VAL A 53 13.70 8.56 -11.90
N GLY A 54 12.60 8.07 -11.32
CA GLY A 54 12.17 6.68 -11.45
C GLY A 54 13.12 5.67 -10.80
N ARG A 55 14.10 6.10 -10.00
CA ARG A 55 15.02 5.20 -9.29
C ARG A 55 14.31 4.53 -8.12
N PHE A 56 14.40 3.21 -8.04
CA PHE A 56 13.92 2.41 -6.92
C PHE A 56 14.93 1.34 -6.53
N ARG A 57 14.81 0.82 -5.30
CA ARG A 57 15.64 -0.28 -4.81
C ARG A 57 14.74 -1.47 -4.50
N LEU A 58 15.06 -2.62 -5.08
CA LEU A 58 14.44 -3.90 -4.77
C LEU A 58 15.19 -4.56 -3.62
N THR A 59 14.48 -4.74 -2.52
CA THR A 59 14.94 -5.43 -1.31
C THR A 59 14.49 -6.90 -1.30
N ALA A 60 13.53 -7.26 -2.16
CA ALA A 60 13.19 -8.61 -2.59
C ALA A 60 12.89 -8.64 -4.10
N PRO A 61 12.84 -9.84 -4.72
CA PRO A 61 12.96 -9.92 -6.16
C PRO A 61 11.69 -9.49 -6.91
N THR A 62 10.55 -9.77 -6.34
CA THR A 62 9.26 -9.50 -6.96
C THR A 62 8.96 -8.01 -6.65
N PHE A 63 8.31 -7.19 -7.50
CA PHE A 63 7.68 -5.86 -7.19
C PHE A 63 6.37 -5.57 -7.97
N ASN A 64 5.48 -4.73 -7.43
CA ASN A 64 4.27 -4.32 -8.15
C ASN A 64 4.60 -3.16 -9.08
N TRP A 65 3.95 -3.13 -10.23
CA TRP A 65 4.05 -2.02 -11.17
C TRP A 65 2.69 -1.68 -11.77
N GLU A 66 2.52 -0.43 -12.18
CA GLU A 66 1.33 0.05 -12.87
C GLU A 66 1.64 1.20 -13.84
N ALA A 67 0.81 1.34 -14.85
CA ALA A 67 0.87 2.41 -15.84
C ALA A 67 -0.52 2.98 -16.13
N LEU A 68 -0.59 4.31 -16.21
CA LEU A 68 -1.70 5.05 -16.81
C LEU A 68 -1.19 5.72 -18.09
N TYR A 69 -1.64 5.21 -19.25
CA TYR A 69 -1.26 5.75 -20.55
C TYR A 69 -2.18 6.93 -20.93
N THR A 70 -1.59 8.05 -21.37
CA THR A 70 -2.32 9.25 -21.81
C THR A 70 -2.36 9.40 -23.34
N GLY A 71 -1.97 8.34 -24.05
CA GLY A 71 -1.99 8.24 -25.51
C GLY A 71 -2.03 6.78 -25.95
N THR A 72 -1.25 6.43 -26.97
CA THR A 72 -1.14 5.03 -27.41
C THR A 72 -0.65 4.15 -26.26
N VAL A 73 -1.36 3.06 -26.01
CA VAL A 73 -0.94 2.03 -25.06
C VAL A 73 0.45 1.49 -25.43
N GLN A 74 1.31 1.31 -24.43
CA GLN A 74 2.68 0.89 -24.63
C GLN A 74 3.06 -0.25 -23.68
N ASN A 75 4.32 -0.65 -23.74
CA ASN A 75 4.91 -1.58 -22.78
C ASN A 75 5.42 -0.84 -21.53
N PHE A 76 5.71 -1.59 -20.48
CA PHE A 76 6.35 -1.09 -19.26
C PHE A 76 7.76 -1.67 -19.18
N TYR A 77 8.77 -0.81 -19.06
CA TYR A 77 10.18 -1.21 -19.00
C TYR A 77 10.89 -0.70 -17.74
N VAL A 78 11.86 -1.46 -17.27
CA VAL A 78 12.80 -1.08 -16.21
C VAL A 78 14.24 -1.42 -16.58
N SER A 79 15.24 -0.74 -16.03
CA SER A 79 16.65 -0.96 -16.37
C SER A 79 17.60 -0.96 -15.16
N GLN A 80 18.75 -1.61 -15.35
CA GLN A 80 19.92 -1.51 -14.48
C GLN A 80 20.86 -0.45 -15.06
N GLY A 81 20.70 0.83 -14.67
CA GLY A 81 21.69 1.85 -15.03
C GLY A 81 21.21 3.28 -15.24
N GLY A 82 19.93 3.61 -15.04
CA GLY A 82 19.41 4.99 -15.14
C GLY A 82 19.35 5.57 -16.57
N ALA A 83 20.03 4.93 -17.51
CA ALA A 83 19.84 5.02 -18.95
C ALA A 83 19.22 3.72 -19.47
N ASN A 84 18.77 3.69 -20.73
CA ASN A 84 18.09 2.57 -21.41
C ASN A 84 19.00 1.34 -21.65
N ILE A 85 20.00 1.15 -20.79
CA ILE A 85 20.97 0.08 -20.85
C ILE A 85 20.29 -1.16 -20.25
N ALA A 86 20.04 -2.17 -21.09
CA ALA A 86 19.36 -3.41 -20.72
C ALA A 86 17.93 -3.24 -20.17
N ASP A 87 17.06 -2.54 -20.93
CA ASP A 87 15.63 -2.44 -20.62
C ASP A 87 14.97 -3.83 -20.57
N ILE A 88 14.30 -4.13 -19.46
CA ILE A 88 13.52 -5.35 -19.23
C ILE A 88 12.04 -4.99 -19.29
N LYS A 89 11.32 -5.65 -20.21
CA LYS A 89 9.87 -5.54 -20.33
C LYS A 89 9.18 -6.26 -19.18
N LEU A 90 8.25 -5.60 -18.48
CA LEU A 90 7.50 -6.19 -17.37
C LEU A 90 6.12 -6.72 -17.77
N ASN A 91 5.47 -6.11 -18.75
CA ASN A 91 4.14 -6.52 -19.17
C ASN A 91 4.19 -7.74 -20.10
N SER A 92 3.23 -8.66 -20.00
CA SER A 92 3.11 -9.80 -20.91
C SER A 92 2.44 -9.41 -22.23
N THR A 93 1.51 -8.45 -22.18
CA THR A 93 0.73 -7.99 -23.34
C THR A 93 0.81 -6.46 -23.43
N VAL A 94 0.90 -5.92 -24.66
CA VAL A 94 0.91 -4.47 -24.90
C VAL A 94 -0.36 -3.86 -24.30
N GLY A 95 -0.21 -2.77 -23.53
CA GLY A 95 -1.33 -2.09 -22.88
C GLY A 95 -1.82 -2.69 -21.57
N GLN A 96 -1.17 -3.74 -21.05
CA GLN A 96 -1.37 -4.15 -19.66
C GLN A 96 -0.99 -2.97 -18.74
N THR A 97 -1.92 -2.56 -17.88
CA THR A 97 -1.80 -1.35 -17.04
C THR A 97 -1.31 -1.64 -15.62
N ALA A 98 -1.20 -2.90 -15.23
CA ALA A 98 -0.64 -3.29 -13.93
C ALA A 98 -0.15 -4.74 -13.94
N GLY A 99 0.76 -5.05 -13.03
CA GLY A 99 1.21 -6.41 -12.82
C GLY A 99 2.24 -6.54 -11.72
N THR A 100 2.79 -7.75 -11.63
CA THR A 100 3.90 -8.08 -10.75
C THR A 100 5.12 -8.39 -11.61
N GLY A 101 6.24 -7.69 -11.35
CA GLY A 101 7.55 -7.97 -11.91
C GLY A 101 8.38 -8.86 -10.99
N ASN A 102 9.34 -9.58 -11.56
CA ASN A 102 10.33 -10.41 -10.85
C ASN A 102 11.73 -10.09 -11.38
N LEU A 103 12.59 -9.53 -10.53
CA LEU A 103 13.94 -9.08 -10.85
C LEU A 103 14.89 -9.33 -9.67
N PRO A 104 16.19 -9.46 -9.86
CA PRO A 104 17.12 -9.53 -8.73
C PRO A 104 17.06 -8.30 -7.80
N LYS A 105 17.36 -8.52 -6.51
CA LYS A 105 17.58 -7.44 -5.54
C LYS A 105 18.63 -6.46 -6.08
N GLY A 106 18.42 -5.16 -5.90
CA GLY A 106 19.33 -4.15 -6.46
C GLY A 106 18.69 -2.80 -6.74
N VAL A 107 19.44 -1.90 -7.36
CA VAL A 107 18.95 -0.59 -7.79
C VAL A 107 18.47 -0.70 -9.24
N TRP A 108 17.26 -0.21 -9.47
CA TRP A 108 16.57 -0.24 -10.75
C TRP A 108 15.99 1.13 -11.07
N PHE A 109 15.64 1.32 -12.33
CA PHE A 109 15.00 2.54 -12.81
C PHE A 109 13.78 2.18 -13.63
N ILE A 110 12.69 2.93 -13.46
CA ILE A 110 11.62 2.95 -14.46
C ILE A 110 12.26 3.54 -15.73
N SER A 111 12.28 2.80 -16.84
CA SER A 111 12.96 3.18 -18.09
C SER A 111 12.23 4.30 -18.84
N ILE A 112 11.70 5.29 -18.12
CA ILE A 112 10.83 6.33 -18.64
C ILE A 112 11.48 7.22 -19.70
N SER A 113 12.81 7.27 -19.73
CA SER A 113 13.59 8.02 -20.72
C SER A 113 13.73 7.32 -22.07
N THR A 114 13.28 6.06 -22.20
CA THR A 114 13.34 5.32 -23.47
C THR A 114 12.25 5.73 -24.44
N ALA A 115 12.52 5.64 -25.74
CA ALA A 115 11.51 5.83 -26.78
C ALA A 115 10.45 4.71 -26.77
N LEU A 116 10.75 3.56 -26.15
CA LEU A 116 9.82 2.42 -26.03
C LEU A 116 8.69 2.66 -25.01
N MET A 117 8.86 3.63 -24.09
CA MET A 117 7.84 4.03 -23.12
C MET A 117 7.02 5.20 -23.69
N GLY A 118 5.69 5.06 -23.69
CA GLY A 118 4.76 6.07 -24.17
C GLY A 118 4.54 7.24 -23.22
N ALA A 119 3.66 8.16 -23.60
CA ALA A 119 3.16 9.17 -22.68
C ALA A 119 2.29 8.51 -21.59
N GLY A 120 2.51 8.87 -20.34
CA GLY A 120 1.80 8.30 -19.22
C GLY A 120 2.49 8.47 -17.87
N SER A 121 1.85 7.93 -16.85
CA SER A 121 2.37 7.82 -15.49
C SER A 121 2.69 6.36 -15.18
N TYR A 122 3.82 6.12 -14.55
CA TYR A 122 4.39 4.79 -14.32
C TYR A 122 4.83 4.69 -12.87
N SER A 123 4.39 3.66 -12.17
CA SER A 123 4.71 3.48 -10.76
C SER A 123 5.21 2.07 -10.48
N VAL A 124 6.11 1.95 -9.52
CA VAL A 124 6.48 0.71 -8.85
C VAL A 124 6.27 0.89 -7.35
N TYR A 125 5.73 -0.10 -6.65
CA TYR A 125 5.32 0.06 -5.26
C TYR A 125 5.28 -1.27 -4.47
N GLY A 126 5.25 -1.11 -3.14
CA GLY A 126 5.05 -2.17 -2.15
C GLY A 126 3.58 -2.45 -1.88
N SER A 127 3.20 -2.63 -0.61
CA SER A 127 1.80 -2.67 -0.17
C SER A 127 1.39 -1.29 0.37
N THR A 128 0.17 -0.85 0.06
CA THR A 128 -0.31 0.44 0.51
C THR A 128 -1.76 0.39 0.97
N VAL A 129 -2.14 1.27 1.91
CA VAL A 129 -3.52 1.41 2.40
C VAL A 129 -3.82 2.91 2.46
N PHE A 130 -4.79 3.39 1.69
CA PHE A 130 -5.08 4.82 1.54
C PHE A 130 -6.57 5.14 1.77
N GLY A 131 -6.89 6.36 2.22
CA GLY A 131 -8.25 6.92 2.20
C GLY A 131 -9.30 6.10 2.97
N ASP A 132 -10.49 5.96 2.35
CA ASP A 132 -11.52 4.99 2.74
C ASP A 132 -11.18 3.59 2.24
N PRO A 133 -10.87 2.61 3.14
CA PRO A 133 -9.64 1.86 3.03
C PRO A 133 -9.46 1.15 1.67
N HIS A 134 -8.74 1.84 0.79
CA HIS A 134 -8.29 1.35 -0.50
C HIS A 134 -6.99 0.59 -0.28
N ILE A 135 -7.02 -0.72 -0.51
CA ILE A 135 -5.89 -1.61 -0.22
C ILE A 135 -5.21 -2.00 -1.52
N ALA A 136 -3.92 -1.70 -1.60
CA ALA A 136 -3.00 -2.35 -2.52
C ALA A 136 -2.22 -3.42 -1.75
N THR A 137 -2.50 -4.70 -2.02
CA THR A 137 -1.86 -5.79 -1.29
C THR A 137 -0.37 -5.91 -1.60
N THR A 138 0.34 -6.71 -0.80
CA THR A 138 1.77 -7.01 -1.02
C THR A 138 2.09 -7.58 -2.42
N ASN A 139 1.09 -8.19 -3.09
CA ASN A 139 1.19 -8.68 -4.46
C ASN A 139 0.40 -7.87 -5.50
N GLY A 140 -0.03 -6.64 -5.14
CA GLY A 140 -0.53 -5.64 -6.09
C GLY A 140 -1.99 -5.83 -6.48
N VAL A 141 -2.72 -6.69 -5.78
CA VAL A 141 -4.17 -6.79 -5.94
C VAL A 141 -4.81 -5.63 -5.20
N HIS A 142 -5.72 -4.95 -5.89
CA HIS A 142 -6.50 -3.85 -5.33
C HIS A 142 -7.87 -4.34 -4.91
N TYR A 143 -8.33 -3.87 -3.75
CA TYR A 143 -9.72 -4.00 -3.30
C TYR A 143 -10.02 -2.99 -2.19
N ASP A 144 -11.30 -2.76 -1.93
CA ASP A 144 -11.76 -1.86 -0.87
C ASP A 144 -12.20 -2.65 0.36
N PHE A 145 -11.88 -2.15 1.55
CA PHE A 145 -12.27 -2.74 2.83
C PHE A 145 -12.83 -1.68 3.78
N GLN A 146 -14.12 -1.42 3.67
CA GLN A 146 -14.80 -0.34 4.40
C GLN A 146 -15.26 -0.74 5.82
N GLY A 147 -14.49 -1.55 6.52
CA GLY A 147 -14.83 -2.01 7.88
C GLY A 147 -14.80 -0.88 8.92
N ALA A 148 -15.49 -1.07 10.04
CA ALA A 148 -15.39 -0.21 11.22
C ALA A 148 -14.83 -0.99 12.42
N GLY A 149 -13.80 -0.45 13.06
CA GLY A 149 -13.06 -1.11 14.12
C GLY A 149 -11.56 -1.05 13.91
N GLU A 150 -10.84 -1.89 14.63
CA GLU A 150 -9.40 -2.01 14.50
C GLU A 150 -9.06 -3.34 13.82
N PHE A 151 -8.14 -3.31 12.87
CA PHE A 151 -7.81 -4.46 12.04
C PHE A 151 -6.31 -4.61 11.87
N VAL A 152 -5.84 -5.85 11.84
CA VAL A 152 -4.46 -6.17 11.47
C VAL A 152 -4.29 -6.00 9.97
N LEU A 153 -3.60 -4.94 9.55
CA LEU A 153 -3.27 -4.71 8.14
C LEU A 153 -2.25 -5.73 7.66
N LEU A 154 -1.17 -5.89 8.40
CA LEU A 154 -0.11 -6.86 8.11
C LEU A 154 0.55 -7.32 9.41
N LYS A 155 0.94 -8.58 9.49
CA LYS A 155 1.83 -9.12 10.51
C LYS A 155 2.74 -10.19 9.92
N ASN A 156 3.92 -10.36 10.51
CA ASN A 156 4.72 -11.56 10.32
C ASN A 156 4.95 -12.22 11.69
N GLY A 157 5.07 -13.55 11.73
CA GLY A 157 5.30 -14.27 13.00
C GLY A 157 6.62 -13.93 13.71
N ALA A 158 7.41 -13.00 13.17
CA ALA A 158 8.75 -12.62 13.64
C ALA A 158 8.79 -11.24 14.33
N GLY A 159 7.64 -10.69 14.72
CA GLY A 159 7.57 -9.47 15.54
C GLY A 159 7.25 -8.18 14.79
N PHE A 160 6.90 -8.25 13.50
CA PHE A 160 6.30 -7.15 12.76
C PHE A 160 4.77 -7.25 12.81
N GLU A 161 4.11 -6.16 13.14
CA GLU A 161 2.65 -6.02 13.02
C GLU A 161 2.27 -4.57 12.80
N VAL A 162 1.28 -4.33 11.94
CA VAL A 162 0.65 -3.03 11.69
C VAL A 162 -0.85 -3.20 11.83
N GLN A 163 -1.44 -2.45 12.74
CA GLN A 163 -2.88 -2.35 12.94
C GLN A 163 -3.35 -0.96 12.49
N SER A 164 -4.53 -0.89 11.88
CA SER A 164 -5.21 0.35 11.55
C SER A 164 -6.56 0.40 12.25
N ARG A 165 -6.93 1.60 12.73
CA ARG A 165 -8.27 1.91 13.19
C ARG A 165 -9.06 2.55 12.06
N MET A 166 -10.13 1.92 11.65
CA MET A 166 -11.04 2.38 10.60
C MET A 166 -12.33 2.91 11.25
N THR A 167 -12.61 4.19 11.03
CA THR A 167 -13.78 4.88 11.59
C THR A 167 -14.82 5.08 10.48
N PRO A 168 -16.08 4.67 10.67
CA PRO A 168 -17.12 4.85 9.66
C PRO A 168 -17.39 6.34 9.42
N VAL A 169 -17.72 6.70 8.18
CA VAL A 169 -18.05 8.07 7.81
C VAL A 169 -19.47 8.10 7.24
N SER A 170 -20.30 8.99 7.79
CA SER A 170 -21.68 9.12 7.33
C SER A 170 -21.76 9.75 5.96
N THR A 171 -22.40 9.07 5.01
CA THR A 171 -22.65 9.55 3.65
C THR A 171 -24.11 9.40 3.27
N THR A 172 -24.55 10.18 2.29
CA THR A 172 -25.93 10.12 1.76
C THR A 172 -26.23 8.85 0.97
N ALA A 173 -25.20 8.14 0.51
CA ALA A 173 -25.29 6.87 -0.20
C ALA A 173 -23.97 6.08 -0.11
N PRO A 174 -24.00 4.75 -0.36
CA PRO A 174 -22.80 3.94 -0.55
C PRO A 174 -21.90 4.46 -1.69
N ALA A 175 -20.61 4.16 -1.62
CA ALA A 175 -19.67 4.39 -2.72
C ALA A 175 -19.98 3.45 -3.90
N ALA A 176 -19.52 3.84 -5.09
CA ALA A 176 -19.64 3.02 -6.29
C ALA A 176 -18.94 1.65 -6.09
N PRO A 177 -19.42 0.57 -6.73
CA PRO A 177 -18.85 -0.75 -6.51
C PRO A 177 -17.41 -0.85 -7.01
N GLU A 178 -16.55 -1.42 -6.17
CA GLU A 178 -15.16 -1.71 -6.52
C GLU A 178 -15.09 -3.02 -7.35
N PRO A 179 -14.29 -3.09 -8.44
CA PRO A 179 -14.31 -4.22 -9.38
C PRO A 179 -13.99 -5.60 -8.78
N ARG A 180 -13.10 -5.68 -7.77
CA ARG A 180 -12.67 -6.94 -7.17
C ARG A 180 -13.79 -7.57 -6.37
N THR A 181 -14.42 -6.82 -5.48
CA THR A 181 -15.50 -7.33 -4.61
C THR A 181 -16.87 -7.27 -5.30
N ASP A 182 -17.08 -6.33 -6.23
CA ASP A 182 -18.38 -6.03 -6.84
C ASP A 182 -19.45 -5.76 -5.77
N LEU A 183 -19.08 -4.93 -4.79
CA LEU A 183 -19.92 -4.48 -3.67
C LEU A 183 -19.94 -2.96 -3.62
N SER A 184 -21.15 -2.39 -3.54
CA SER A 184 -21.35 -0.99 -3.20
C SER A 184 -21.56 -0.89 -1.69
N THR A 185 -20.71 -0.14 -0.99
CA THR A 185 -20.71 -0.08 0.47
C THR A 185 -20.55 1.33 1.00
N CYS A 186 -21.06 1.56 2.21
CA CYS A 186 -20.72 2.75 2.99
C CYS A 186 -19.22 2.80 3.26
N VAL A 187 -18.69 4.00 3.51
CA VAL A 187 -17.25 4.25 3.60
C VAL A 187 -16.77 4.36 5.06
N SER A 188 -15.55 3.92 5.34
CA SER A 188 -14.83 4.22 6.58
C SER A 188 -13.57 4.99 6.25
N ILE A 189 -12.75 5.37 7.23
CA ILE A 189 -11.46 6.02 6.98
C ILE A 189 -10.45 5.59 8.04
N ASN A 190 -9.19 5.44 7.66
CA ASN A 190 -8.15 5.11 8.62
C ASN A 190 -7.86 6.33 9.52
N THR A 191 -7.95 6.18 10.83
CA THR A 191 -7.90 7.29 11.82
C THR A 191 -6.79 7.16 12.84
N ALA A 192 -6.23 5.97 13.02
CA ALA A 192 -5.09 5.72 13.89
C ALA A 192 -4.30 4.50 13.40
N ALA A 193 -3.03 4.45 13.76
CA ALA A 193 -2.15 3.31 13.50
C ALA A 193 -1.47 2.84 14.79
N ALA A 194 -1.30 1.53 14.92
CA ALA A 194 -0.45 0.94 15.94
C ALA A 194 0.48 -0.09 15.29
N LEU A 195 1.75 -0.06 15.67
CA LEU A 195 2.81 -0.83 15.04
C LEU A 195 3.65 -1.52 16.08
N LYS A 196 4.11 -2.72 15.74
CA LYS A 196 5.09 -3.48 16.50
C LYS A 196 6.42 -3.51 15.76
N THR A 197 7.49 -3.21 16.49
CA THR A 197 8.85 -3.59 16.15
C THR A 197 9.27 -4.80 16.99
N ALA A 198 10.50 -5.30 16.81
CA ALA A 198 10.94 -6.49 17.54
C ALA A 198 10.84 -6.34 19.07
N ARG A 199 11.03 -5.12 19.60
CA ARG A 199 10.95 -4.84 21.05
C ARG A 199 9.98 -3.75 21.46
N HIS A 200 9.54 -2.91 20.53
CA HIS A 200 8.76 -1.72 20.86
C HIS A 200 7.39 -1.70 20.20
N ARG A 201 6.51 -0.90 20.80
CA ARG A 201 5.20 -0.56 20.28
C ARG A 201 5.15 0.92 19.96
N VAL A 202 4.72 1.25 18.74
CA VAL A 202 4.55 2.62 18.28
C VAL A 202 3.08 2.86 18.01
N THR A 203 2.49 3.92 18.55
CA THR A 203 1.12 4.34 18.22
C THR A 203 1.12 5.73 17.62
N TYR A 204 0.26 5.95 16.63
CA TYR A 204 0.00 7.25 16.05
C TYR A 204 -1.50 7.47 15.94
N GLN A 205 -2.02 8.29 16.83
CA GLN A 205 -3.47 8.46 17.03
C GLN A 205 -3.81 9.92 17.33
N PRO A 206 -5.07 10.34 17.14
CA PRO A 206 -5.47 11.71 17.43
C PRO A 206 -5.21 12.05 18.90
N GLY A 207 -4.64 13.23 19.16
CA GLY A 207 -4.59 13.76 20.51
C GLY A 207 -5.98 14.16 20.99
N LEU A 208 -6.18 14.12 22.31
CA LEU A 208 -7.45 14.52 22.91
C LEU A 208 -7.25 15.75 23.80
N LYS A 209 -8.06 16.78 23.58
CA LYS A 209 -8.11 17.98 24.41
C LYS A 209 -9.51 18.16 24.97
N GLY A 210 -9.67 18.04 26.29
CA GLY A 210 -10.98 18.11 26.93
C GLY A 210 -11.94 17.00 26.48
N GLY A 211 -11.42 15.83 26.09
CA GLY A 211 -12.21 14.70 25.58
C GLY A 211 -12.57 14.78 24.10
N GLN A 212 -12.17 15.84 23.39
CA GLN A 212 -12.40 16.00 21.95
C GLN A 212 -11.10 15.84 21.16
N ILE A 213 -11.20 15.43 19.89
CA ILE A 213 -10.06 15.35 18.97
C ILE A 213 -9.39 16.74 18.86
N ASP A 214 -8.08 16.78 19.11
CA ASP A 214 -7.28 18.00 19.00
C ASP A 214 -6.86 18.24 17.54
N PRO A 215 -7.30 19.34 16.89
CA PRO A 215 -6.88 19.68 15.52
C PRO A 215 -5.39 20.02 15.41
N LYS A 216 -4.66 20.21 16.52
CA LYS A 216 -3.24 20.56 16.49
C LYS A 216 -2.32 19.42 16.07
N GLY A 217 -2.74 18.17 16.22
CA GLY A 217 -1.91 17.07 15.78
C GLY A 217 -2.32 15.71 16.28
N MET A 218 -1.76 14.70 15.61
CA MET A 218 -1.71 13.34 16.09
C MET A 218 -0.52 13.17 17.04
N GLU A 219 -0.74 12.35 18.06
CA GLU A 219 0.22 12.01 19.10
C GLU A 219 0.96 10.73 18.71
N LEU A 220 2.29 10.83 18.67
CA LEU A 220 3.19 9.71 18.42
C LEU A 220 3.69 9.20 19.77
N ARG A 221 3.47 7.93 20.08
CA ARG A 221 3.94 7.31 21.32
C ARG A 221 4.88 6.15 21.05
N LEU A 222 5.81 5.95 21.97
CA LEU A 222 6.67 4.77 22.06
C LEU A 222 6.38 4.08 23.39
N ASP A 223 5.97 2.82 23.33
CA ASP A 223 5.62 2.01 24.51
C ASP A 223 4.62 2.71 25.44
N GLY A 224 3.62 3.39 24.86
CA GLY A 224 2.59 4.15 25.57
C GLY A 224 3.02 5.53 26.07
N LYS A 225 4.29 5.91 25.95
CA LYS A 225 4.79 7.23 26.34
C LYS A 225 4.78 8.19 25.15
N LEU A 226 4.22 9.38 25.36
CA LEU A 226 4.21 10.44 24.35
C LEU A 226 5.63 10.88 23.99
N LEU A 227 5.93 10.93 22.69
CA LEU A 227 7.16 11.51 22.16
C LEU A 227 6.94 12.99 21.85
N GLU A 228 7.13 13.84 22.85
CA GLU A 228 6.97 15.31 22.71
C GLU A 228 8.04 15.93 21.81
N HIS A 229 9.25 15.38 21.86
CA HIS A 229 10.40 15.85 21.09
C HIS A 229 11.11 14.67 20.44
N LEU A 230 11.23 14.71 19.11
CA LEU A 230 12.08 13.79 18.36
C LEU A 230 13.32 14.55 17.85
N PRO A 231 14.52 13.94 17.93
CA PRO A 231 15.70 14.50 17.29
C PRO A 231 15.48 14.66 15.78
N SER A 232 16.11 15.65 15.16
CA SER A 232 15.97 15.91 13.72
C SER A 232 16.48 14.76 12.85
N GLN A 233 17.47 14.01 13.34
CA GLN A 233 17.96 12.78 12.71
C GLN A 233 17.07 11.54 12.94
N GLY A 234 16.00 11.66 13.71
CA GLY A 234 15.17 10.56 14.17
C GLY A 234 15.65 9.92 15.48
N LEU A 235 14.79 9.07 16.04
CA LEU A 235 15.03 8.28 17.23
C LEU A 235 15.44 6.86 16.82
N LYS A 236 16.65 6.45 17.17
CA LYS A 236 17.13 5.07 17.00
C LYS A 236 16.74 4.23 18.23
N LEU A 237 16.14 3.07 18.00
CA LEU A 237 15.71 2.12 19.01
C LEU A 237 16.78 1.05 19.27
N ASP A 238 16.65 0.33 20.38
CA ASP A 238 17.61 -0.70 20.79
C ASP A 238 17.54 -1.98 19.93
N ASP A 239 16.42 -2.18 19.23
CA ASP A 239 16.21 -3.25 18.26
C ASP A 239 16.73 -2.92 16.84
N GLY A 240 17.38 -1.77 16.69
CA GLY A 240 17.93 -1.31 15.42
C GLY A 240 16.96 -0.53 14.54
N SER A 241 15.67 -0.47 14.90
CA SER A 241 14.68 0.35 14.20
C SER A 241 14.94 1.83 14.41
N THR A 242 14.42 2.68 13.53
CA THR A 242 14.52 4.14 13.62
C THR A 242 13.17 4.77 13.31
N ILE A 243 12.77 5.73 14.13
CA ILE A 243 11.54 6.53 13.96
C ILE A 243 11.93 7.95 13.56
N VAL A 244 11.43 8.42 12.42
CA VAL A 244 11.61 9.79 11.93
C VAL A 244 10.25 10.44 11.78
N LYS A 245 10.04 11.59 12.42
CA LYS A 245 8.83 12.40 12.25
C LYS A 245 9.18 13.73 11.61
N ASP A 246 8.57 14.03 10.47
CA ASP A 246 8.64 15.35 9.86
C ASP A 246 7.77 16.31 10.67
N THR A 247 8.37 17.36 11.24
CA THR A 247 7.67 18.32 12.10
C THR A 247 6.76 19.28 11.33
N GLN A 248 6.95 19.45 10.03
CA GLN A 248 6.12 20.31 9.17
C GLN A 248 4.89 19.56 8.67
N THR A 249 5.09 18.32 8.23
CA THR A 249 4.03 17.53 7.59
C THR A 249 3.36 16.53 8.53
N GLY A 250 3.98 16.23 9.67
CA GLY A 250 3.56 15.19 10.60
C GLY A 250 3.82 13.77 10.10
N ILE A 251 4.41 13.58 8.91
CA ILE A 251 4.68 12.25 8.35
C ILE A 251 5.65 11.51 9.27
N VAL A 252 5.30 10.27 9.61
CA VAL A 252 6.14 9.38 10.42
C VAL A 252 6.67 8.26 9.54
N ASN A 253 7.99 8.06 9.53
CA ASN A 253 8.63 6.91 8.92
C ASN A 253 9.23 6.03 10.02
N ILE A 254 8.84 4.76 10.05
CA ILE A 254 9.42 3.73 10.90
C ILE A 254 10.23 2.83 9.97
N ASN A 255 11.55 2.81 10.14
CA ASN A 255 12.48 1.96 9.40
C ASN A 255 13.01 0.88 10.33
N TYR A 256 12.86 -0.37 9.95
CA TYR A 256 13.30 -1.52 10.74
C TYR A 256 14.72 -1.92 10.32
N ALA A 257 15.35 -2.80 11.10
CA ALA A 257 16.71 -3.26 10.81
C ALA A 257 16.82 -4.09 9.52
N ASP A 258 15.73 -4.69 9.05
CA ASP A 258 15.67 -5.63 7.92
C ASP A 258 15.15 -4.99 6.62
N GLU A 259 15.37 -3.68 6.45
CA GLU A 259 14.86 -2.87 5.32
C GLU A 259 13.33 -2.76 5.25
N THR A 260 12.58 -3.36 6.19
CA THR A 260 11.15 -3.09 6.37
C THR A 260 10.94 -1.62 6.67
N SER A 261 9.90 -1.01 6.08
CA SER A 261 9.50 0.35 6.43
C SER A 261 8.00 0.55 6.41
N VAL A 262 7.52 1.41 7.30
CA VAL A 262 6.14 1.88 7.35
C VAL A 262 6.13 3.40 7.41
N LYS A 263 5.45 4.02 6.46
CA LYS A 263 5.23 5.46 6.39
C LYS A 263 3.77 5.76 6.69
N LEU A 264 3.54 6.58 7.71
CA LEU A 264 2.23 7.07 8.12
C LEU A 264 2.09 8.53 7.71
N ILE A 265 1.07 8.85 6.94
CA ILE A 265 0.85 10.18 6.37
C ILE A 265 -0.43 10.75 7.00
N PRO A 266 -0.30 11.65 8.00
CA PRO A 266 -1.47 12.22 8.65
C PRO A 266 -2.09 13.34 7.85
N ASN A 267 -3.40 13.46 7.93
CA ASN A 267 -4.18 14.49 7.28
C ASN A 267 -5.30 14.98 8.22
N TRP A 268 -5.58 16.28 8.16
CA TRP A 268 -6.64 16.90 8.93
C TRP A 268 -7.87 17.14 8.06
N TRP A 269 -9.01 16.58 8.46
CA TRP A 269 -10.30 16.82 7.84
C TRP A 269 -11.14 17.74 8.72
N ALA A 270 -11.12 19.03 8.38
CA ALA A 270 -11.77 20.06 9.20
C ALA A 270 -13.30 19.92 9.29
N GLY A 271 -13.95 19.42 8.24
CA GLY A 271 -15.42 19.27 8.19
C GLY A 271 -15.96 18.41 9.34
N PRO A 272 -15.60 17.11 9.41
CA PRO A 272 -15.99 16.23 10.50
C PRO A 272 -15.07 16.30 11.73
N ASN A 273 -14.14 17.27 11.78
CA ASN A 273 -13.16 17.42 12.86
C ASN A 273 -12.38 16.11 13.15
N LEU A 274 -11.83 15.52 12.09
CA LEU A 274 -11.24 14.18 12.13
C LEU A 274 -9.81 14.16 11.58
N TRP A 275 -8.91 13.48 12.29
CA TRP A 275 -7.60 13.08 11.73
C TRP A 275 -7.73 11.76 11.00
N TYR A 276 -7.07 11.66 9.84
CA TYR A 276 -6.95 10.41 9.10
C TYR A 276 -5.52 10.13 8.62
N LEU A 277 -5.26 8.88 8.29
CA LEU A 277 -3.95 8.35 7.94
C LEU A 277 -3.98 7.66 6.57
N ASP A 278 -2.92 7.87 5.81
CA ASP A 278 -2.54 7.00 4.72
C ASP A 278 -1.28 6.20 5.07
N PHE A 279 -1.14 5.00 4.50
CA PHE A 279 -0.05 4.06 4.75
C PHE A 279 0.68 3.73 3.45
N ASP A 280 2.00 3.84 3.48
CA ASP A 280 2.90 3.32 2.45
C ASP A 280 3.89 2.37 3.13
N MET A 281 3.83 1.08 2.80
CA MET A 281 4.53 0.02 3.52
C MET A 281 5.40 -0.81 2.57
N SER A 282 6.64 -1.02 2.99
CA SER A 282 7.52 -2.08 2.50
C SER A 282 7.63 -3.13 3.63
N PRO A 283 6.66 -4.04 3.76
CA PRO A 283 6.61 -5.00 4.85
C PRO A 283 7.70 -6.07 4.70
N PRO A 284 8.01 -6.83 5.77
CA PRO A 284 8.91 -7.96 5.69
C PRO A 284 8.28 -9.11 4.91
N GLU A 285 9.08 -10.12 4.62
CA GLU A 285 8.62 -11.29 3.91
C GLU A 285 7.58 -12.10 4.71
N HIS A 286 6.69 -12.78 3.99
CA HIS A 286 5.59 -13.58 4.56
C HIS A 286 4.60 -12.78 5.42
N ALA A 287 4.53 -11.46 5.22
CA ALA A 287 3.51 -10.66 5.88
C ALA A 287 2.10 -11.04 5.39
N VAL A 288 1.20 -11.31 6.34
CA VAL A 288 -0.20 -11.69 6.13
C VAL A 288 -1.11 -10.71 6.86
N GLY A 289 -2.33 -10.53 6.37
CA GLY A 289 -3.29 -9.58 6.94
C GLY A 289 -4.27 -9.08 5.91
N VAL A 290 -5.01 -8.04 6.27
CA VAL A 290 -5.92 -7.33 5.36
C VAL A 290 -5.18 -6.82 4.09
N ALA A 291 -3.94 -6.36 4.19
CA ALA A 291 -3.12 -6.00 3.03
C ALA A 291 -2.18 -7.13 2.54
N GLY A 292 -2.38 -8.36 3.02
CA GLY A 292 -1.58 -9.53 2.67
C GLY A 292 -1.77 -10.01 1.24
N PRO A 293 -0.99 -11.01 0.78
CA PRO A 293 -1.05 -11.47 -0.61
C PRO A 293 -2.40 -12.13 -0.92
N VAL A 294 -2.93 -11.86 -2.11
CA VAL A 294 -4.11 -12.56 -2.64
C VAL A 294 -3.66 -13.73 -3.51
N PRO A 295 -4.05 -14.99 -3.21
CA PRO A 295 -3.71 -16.14 -4.04
C PRO A 295 -4.15 -15.97 -5.50
N ALA A 296 -3.45 -16.60 -6.45
CA ALA A 296 -3.72 -16.45 -7.89
C ALA A 296 -5.14 -16.90 -8.29
N ASP A 297 -5.67 -17.91 -7.60
CA ASP A 297 -7.03 -18.44 -7.71
C ASP A 297 -8.00 -17.83 -6.69
N GLY A 298 -7.53 -16.92 -5.85
CA GLY A 298 -8.29 -16.23 -4.81
C GLY A 298 -8.80 -14.87 -5.27
N TRP A 299 -9.70 -14.30 -4.48
CA TRP A 299 -10.25 -12.94 -4.69
C TRP A 299 -9.91 -11.96 -3.56
N LEU A 300 -9.56 -12.47 -2.37
CA LEU A 300 -9.11 -11.74 -1.19
C LEU A 300 -7.92 -12.46 -0.52
N PRO A 301 -7.20 -11.80 0.40
CA PRO A 301 -6.19 -12.47 1.23
C PRO A 301 -6.79 -13.60 2.06
N ALA A 302 -5.92 -14.49 2.56
CA ALA A 302 -6.34 -15.55 3.48
C ALA A 302 -6.92 -14.97 4.79
N LEU A 303 -7.73 -15.77 5.47
CA LEU A 303 -8.17 -15.50 6.83
C LEU A 303 -6.98 -15.58 7.80
N ALA A 304 -7.15 -15.07 9.03
CA ALA A 304 -6.08 -15.07 10.02
C ALA A 304 -5.59 -16.46 10.46
N ASP A 305 -6.41 -17.50 10.27
CA ASP A 305 -6.03 -18.90 10.50
C ASP A 305 -5.32 -19.54 9.28
N GLY A 306 -5.11 -18.77 8.22
CA GLY A 306 -4.49 -19.21 6.97
C GLY A 306 -5.45 -19.86 5.97
N SER A 307 -6.72 -20.06 6.32
CA SER A 307 -7.71 -20.65 5.43
C SER A 307 -8.17 -19.68 4.34
N SER A 308 -8.66 -20.22 3.23
CA SER A 308 -9.17 -19.44 2.10
C SER A 308 -10.66 -19.14 2.23
N LEU A 309 -11.10 -18.01 1.67
CA LEU A 309 -12.53 -17.72 1.45
C LEU A 309 -13.16 -18.56 0.32
N GLY A 310 -12.34 -19.31 -0.42
CA GLY A 310 -12.78 -20.06 -1.59
C GLY A 310 -13.07 -19.17 -2.79
N THR A 311 -13.85 -19.67 -3.74
CA THR A 311 -14.25 -18.94 -4.95
C THR A 311 -15.15 -17.75 -4.62
N LYS A 312 -14.98 -16.63 -5.32
CA LYS A 312 -15.84 -15.43 -5.18
C LYS A 312 -17.31 -15.81 -5.40
N PRO A 313 -18.20 -15.62 -4.40
CA PRO A 313 -19.62 -15.92 -4.56
C PRO A 313 -20.29 -15.08 -5.67
N VAL A 314 -21.24 -15.69 -6.39
CA VAL A 314 -22.06 -14.99 -7.38
C VAL A 314 -23.08 -14.04 -6.73
N PRO A 315 -23.77 -14.39 -5.62
CA PRO A 315 -24.69 -13.47 -4.96
C PRO A 315 -23.95 -12.38 -4.18
N ALA A 316 -24.37 -11.12 -4.33
CA ALA A 316 -23.77 -9.98 -3.62
C ALA A 316 -23.88 -10.11 -2.09
N VAL A 317 -24.98 -10.66 -1.57
CA VAL A 317 -25.16 -10.92 -0.14
C VAL A 317 -24.10 -11.86 0.44
N ASP A 318 -23.72 -12.89 -0.32
CA ASP A 318 -22.72 -13.86 0.14
C ASP A 318 -21.31 -13.28 0.04
N ARG A 319 -21.05 -12.44 -0.98
CA ARG A 319 -19.82 -11.65 -1.04
C ARG A 319 -19.71 -10.70 0.15
N TYR A 320 -20.79 -9.99 0.48
CA TYR A 320 -20.84 -9.10 1.64
C TYR A 320 -20.48 -9.85 2.93
N LYS A 321 -21.14 -11.01 3.19
CA LYS A 321 -20.82 -11.84 4.36
C LYS A 321 -19.38 -12.35 4.34
N ALA A 322 -18.85 -12.70 3.17
CA ALA A 322 -17.47 -13.14 3.06
C ALA A 322 -16.48 -12.01 3.41
N VAL A 323 -16.71 -10.77 2.96
CA VAL A 323 -15.79 -9.63 3.22
C VAL A 323 -15.99 -9.04 4.61
N TYR A 324 -17.21 -8.67 4.96
CA TYR A 324 -17.50 -7.81 6.11
C TYR A 324 -17.93 -8.57 7.37
N VAL A 325 -18.12 -9.88 7.27
CA VAL A 325 -18.32 -10.74 8.44
C VAL A 325 -17.13 -11.68 8.58
N LYS A 326 -16.97 -12.66 7.68
CA LYS A 326 -15.96 -13.71 7.83
C LYS A 326 -14.52 -13.18 7.76
N PHE A 327 -14.19 -12.41 6.72
CA PHE A 327 -12.84 -11.88 6.54
C PHE A 327 -12.51 -10.78 7.54
N ALA A 328 -13.41 -9.79 7.69
CA ALA A 328 -13.27 -8.71 8.66
C ALA A 328 -13.05 -9.24 10.08
N ASP A 329 -13.90 -10.15 10.57
CA ASP A 329 -13.81 -10.65 11.94
C ASP A 329 -12.56 -11.52 12.15
N SER A 330 -12.08 -12.22 11.11
CA SER A 330 -10.83 -12.97 11.23
C SER A 330 -9.62 -12.08 11.51
N TRP A 331 -9.61 -10.84 10.98
CA TRP A 331 -8.51 -9.89 11.12
C TRP A 331 -8.79 -8.76 12.12
N ARG A 332 -9.94 -8.80 12.79
CA ARG A 332 -10.34 -7.81 13.78
C ARG A 332 -9.47 -7.92 15.02
N VAL A 333 -9.01 -6.77 15.47
CA VAL A 333 -8.26 -6.61 16.71
C VAL A 333 -9.21 -6.71 17.90
N THR A 334 -8.78 -7.43 18.93
CA THR A 334 -9.52 -7.60 20.19
C THR A 334 -8.86 -6.84 21.32
N ASP A 335 -9.54 -6.68 22.46
CA ASP A 335 -8.95 -6.08 23.66
C ASP A 335 -7.67 -6.83 24.13
N ALA A 336 -7.53 -8.12 23.77
CA ALA A 336 -6.34 -8.91 24.11
C ALA A 336 -5.18 -8.75 23.09
N SER A 337 -5.47 -8.31 21.87
CA SER A 337 -4.47 -8.20 20.79
C SER A 337 -4.19 -6.76 20.36
N THR A 338 -4.93 -5.79 20.89
CA THR A 338 -4.78 -4.38 20.53
C THR A 338 -3.42 -3.84 20.95
N MET A 339 -2.85 -3.04 20.06
CA MET A 339 -1.64 -2.27 20.31
C MET A 339 -1.91 -0.79 20.53
N PHE A 340 -3.17 -0.34 20.43
CA PHE A 340 -3.51 1.07 20.60
C PHE A 340 -3.42 1.52 22.06
N ASP A 341 -3.29 2.83 22.25
CA ASP A 341 -3.40 3.46 23.56
C ASP A 341 -4.83 3.98 23.75
N TYR A 342 -5.47 3.58 24.84
CA TYR A 342 -6.83 4.02 25.19
C TYR A 342 -6.79 4.98 26.35
N VAL A 343 -7.71 5.96 26.32
CA VAL A 343 -7.99 6.74 27.52
C VAL A 343 -8.73 5.88 28.54
N PRO A 344 -8.65 6.19 29.84
CA PRO A 344 -9.36 5.42 30.86
C PRO A 344 -10.85 5.25 30.54
N GLY A 345 -11.31 4.01 30.55
CA GLY A 345 -12.72 3.68 30.29
C GLY A 345 -13.07 3.38 28.82
N THR A 346 -12.13 3.48 27.88
CA THR A 346 -12.34 3.07 26.48
C THR A 346 -11.57 1.80 26.10
N SER A 347 -12.02 1.13 25.03
CA SER A 347 -11.41 -0.09 24.48
C SER A 347 -11.65 -0.21 22.96
N THR A 348 -11.32 -1.37 22.37
CA THR A 348 -11.64 -1.66 20.96
C THR A 348 -13.14 -1.51 20.63
N LYS A 349 -14.01 -1.65 21.64
CA LYS A 349 -15.47 -1.57 21.51
C LYS A 349 -15.95 -0.19 21.08
N ASP A 350 -15.32 0.87 21.58
CA ASP A 350 -15.71 2.26 21.28
C ASP A 350 -15.45 2.64 19.81
N PHE A 351 -14.60 1.87 19.13
CA PHE A 351 -14.25 2.09 17.73
C PHE A 351 -14.89 1.07 16.78
N THR A 352 -15.60 0.06 17.33
CA THR A 352 -16.18 -1.02 16.54
C THR A 352 -17.67 -0.77 16.27
N VAL A 353 -18.03 -0.68 14.99
CA VAL A 353 -19.43 -0.72 14.54
C VAL A 353 -19.61 -2.02 13.77
N ALA A 354 -20.08 -3.06 14.46
CA ALA A 354 -20.02 -4.45 13.97
C ALA A 354 -20.83 -4.70 12.69
N ASP A 355 -21.91 -3.95 12.49
CA ASP A 355 -22.76 -4.03 11.29
C ASP A 355 -22.28 -3.10 10.16
N TRP A 356 -21.13 -2.41 10.32
CA TRP A 356 -20.60 -1.51 9.30
C TRP A 356 -19.61 -2.22 8.35
N PRO A 357 -19.72 -1.98 7.02
CA PRO A 357 -20.78 -1.24 6.34
C PRO A 357 -22.08 -2.04 6.38
N ARG A 358 -23.24 -1.36 6.45
CA ARG A 358 -24.53 -2.06 6.56
C ARG A 358 -24.93 -2.72 5.24
N GLN A 359 -25.45 -3.95 5.34
CA GLN A 359 -25.89 -4.72 4.17
C GLN A 359 -27.06 -4.04 3.43
N ASP A 360 -27.87 -3.25 4.12
CA ASP A 360 -29.01 -2.53 3.54
C ASP A 360 -28.61 -1.22 2.82
N GLY A 361 -27.32 -0.87 2.84
CA GLY A 361 -26.79 0.33 2.20
C GLY A 361 -27.06 1.62 2.97
N GLN A 362 -27.55 1.57 4.21
CA GLN A 362 -27.72 2.77 5.03
C GLN A 362 -26.38 3.23 5.60
N CYS A 363 -25.94 4.41 5.13
CA CYS A 363 -24.65 4.98 5.50
C CYS A 363 -24.76 6.11 6.53
N SER A 364 -25.86 6.19 7.28
CA SER A 364 -26.03 7.16 8.36
C SER A 364 -25.65 6.58 9.72
N LEU A 365 -24.81 7.31 10.44
CA LEU A 365 -24.50 7.07 11.85
C LEU A 365 -25.35 8.00 12.75
N PRO A 366 -25.69 7.56 13.98
CA PRO A 366 -26.31 8.43 14.97
C PRO A 366 -25.49 9.72 15.20
N ASP A 367 -26.18 10.83 15.48
CA ASP A 367 -25.56 12.12 15.84
C ASP A 367 -24.54 12.68 14.84
N THR A 368 -24.68 12.30 13.57
CA THR A 368 -23.85 12.82 12.46
C THR A 368 -24.71 13.41 11.35
N THR A 369 -24.13 14.32 10.58
CA THR A 369 -24.72 14.82 9.33
C THR A 369 -24.10 14.05 8.15
N PRO A 370 -24.89 13.27 7.38
CA PRO A 370 -24.36 12.56 6.24
C PRO A 370 -23.77 13.50 5.18
N LEU A 371 -22.57 13.18 4.74
CA LEU A 371 -21.89 13.92 3.68
C LEU A 371 -22.59 13.70 2.34
N LYS A 372 -22.67 14.78 1.57
CA LYS A 372 -23.20 14.76 0.21
C LYS A 372 -22.04 14.57 -0.76
N GLY A 373 -22.08 13.47 -1.50
CA GLY A 373 -21.11 13.20 -2.56
C GLY A 373 -21.14 14.22 -3.69
N THR A 374 -20.22 14.06 -4.64
CA THR A 374 -20.08 14.92 -5.82
C THR A 374 -19.95 14.13 -7.12
N THR A 375 -19.90 14.82 -8.25
CA THR A 375 -19.80 14.20 -9.57
C THR A 375 -18.37 13.75 -9.90
N LEU A 376 -18.24 12.78 -10.81
CA LEU A 376 -16.95 12.35 -11.35
C LEU A 376 -16.15 13.53 -11.94
N GLU A 377 -16.80 14.48 -12.60
CA GLU A 377 -16.14 15.65 -13.18
C GLU A 377 -15.47 16.52 -12.10
N VAL A 378 -16.15 16.75 -10.97
CA VAL A 378 -15.56 17.49 -9.83
C VAL A 378 -14.40 16.69 -9.24
N ALA A 379 -14.57 15.38 -9.08
CA ALA A 379 -13.51 14.51 -8.56
C ALA A 379 -12.27 14.50 -9.45
N GLN A 380 -12.44 14.38 -10.78
CA GLN A 380 -11.34 14.45 -11.76
C GLN A 380 -10.58 15.78 -11.65
N ASN A 381 -11.29 16.89 -11.49
CA ASN A 381 -10.68 18.20 -11.32
C ASN A 381 -9.89 18.33 -10.00
N VAL A 382 -10.38 17.72 -8.93
CA VAL A 382 -9.71 17.69 -7.61
C VAL A 382 -8.48 16.78 -7.63
N CYS A 383 -8.61 15.61 -8.24
CA CYS A 383 -7.60 14.55 -8.27
C CYS A 383 -6.58 14.67 -9.41
N LYS A 384 -6.66 15.71 -10.25
CA LYS A 384 -5.75 15.91 -11.40
C LYS A 384 -4.26 15.92 -11.05
N GLY A 385 -3.91 16.27 -9.81
CA GLY A 385 -2.52 16.25 -9.31
C GLY A 385 -2.04 14.88 -8.85
N VAL A 386 -2.96 13.92 -8.71
CA VAL A 386 -2.67 12.55 -8.32
C VAL A 386 -2.34 11.75 -9.58
N VAL A 387 -1.09 11.35 -9.74
CA VAL A 387 -0.62 10.74 -10.99
C VAL A 387 -0.36 9.24 -10.87
N VAL A 388 -0.31 8.72 -9.66
CA VAL A 388 -0.16 7.29 -9.39
C VAL A 388 -1.50 6.61 -9.66
N PRO A 389 -1.58 5.66 -10.60
CA PRO A 389 -2.87 5.12 -11.07
C PRO A 389 -3.82 4.63 -9.97
N HIS A 390 -3.34 3.83 -9.00
CA HIS A 390 -4.22 3.37 -7.92
C HIS A 390 -4.66 4.48 -6.97
N LEU A 391 -3.75 5.41 -6.63
CA LEU A 391 -4.06 6.58 -5.81
C LEU A 391 -5.03 7.52 -6.50
N HIS A 392 -4.93 7.64 -7.83
CA HIS A 392 -5.86 8.47 -8.60
C HIS A 392 -7.27 7.88 -8.53
N ARG A 393 -7.41 6.56 -8.72
CA ARG A 393 -8.71 5.89 -8.63
C ARG A 393 -9.33 6.02 -7.24
N ALA A 394 -8.53 5.78 -6.20
CA ALA A 394 -8.90 5.97 -4.81
C ALA A 394 -9.38 7.41 -4.58
N CYS A 395 -8.54 8.41 -4.91
CA CYS A 395 -8.89 9.83 -4.82
C CYS A 395 -10.23 10.17 -5.48
N LEU A 396 -10.51 9.64 -6.68
CA LEU A 396 -11.78 9.88 -7.35
C LEU A 396 -12.95 9.37 -6.51
N GLN A 397 -12.82 8.17 -5.94
CA GLN A 397 -13.84 7.55 -5.10
C GLN A 397 -14.04 8.31 -3.78
N ASP A 398 -12.97 8.62 -3.03
CA ASP A 398 -13.07 9.40 -1.78
C ASP A 398 -13.76 10.75 -2.02
N VAL A 399 -13.36 11.47 -3.08
CA VAL A 399 -13.93 12.78 -3.42
C VAL A 399 -15.39 12.62 -3.86
N MET A 400 -15.71 11.61 -4.66
CA MET A 400 -17.09 11.33 -5.09
C MET A 400 -17.99 10.97 -3.90
N ALA A 401 -17.51 10.14 -2.97
CA ALA A 401 -18.28 9.68 -1.82
C ALA A 401 -18.50 10.81 -0.79
N THR A 402 -17.49 11.63 -0.53
CA THR A 402 -17.51 12.64 0.53
C THR A 402 -17.89 14.04 0.06
N GLY A 403 -17.68 14.33 -1.22
CA GLY A 403 -17.78 15.68 -1.79
C GLY A 403 -16.66 16.63 -1.37
N ASP A 404 -15.67 16.18 -0.58
CA ASP A 404 -14.64 17.04 -0.01
C ASP A 404 -13.35 17.04 -0.84
N LYS A 405 -12.82 18.24 -1.10
CA LYS A 405 -11.59 18.44 -1.89
C LYS A 405 -10.31 18.16 -1.10
N VAL A 406 -10.41 17.95 0.22
CA VAL A 406 -9.26 17.65 1.08
C VAL A 406 -8.53 16.38 0.64
N PHE A 407 -9.28 15.37 0.20
CA PHE A 407 -8.74 14.09 -0.27
C PHE A 407 -7.78 14.27 -1.44
N GLY A 408 -8.11 15.12 -2.42
CA GLY A 408 -7.19 15.45 -3.51
C GLY A 408 -5.82 15.94 -3.05
N ARG A 409 -5.77 16.78 -2.00
CA ARG A 409 -4.51 17.25 -1.43
C ARG A 409 -3.76 16.15 -0.68
N SER A 410 -4.48 15.28 0.03
CA SER A 410 -3.91 14.16 0.78
C SER A 410 -3.29 13.10 -0.13
N TYR A 411 -3.94 12.74 -1.23
CA TYR A 411 -3.35 11.85 -2.22
C TYR A 411 -2.12 12.46 -2.92
N VAL A 412 -2.12 13.77 -3.17
CA VAL A 412 -0.92 14.49 -3.66
C VAL A 412 0.22 14.43 -2.63
N LYS A 413 -0.09 14.54 -1.34
CA LYS A 413 0.90 14.37 -0.26
C LYS A 413 1.41 12.92 -0.20
N GLY A 414 0.52 11.94 -0.28
CA GLY A 414 0.82 10.51 -0.14
C GLY A 414 1.65 9.92 -1.27
N GLN A 415 1.43 10.36 -2.53
CA GLN A 415 2.28 9.94 -3.65
C GLN A 415 3.72 10.50 -3.58
N GLY A 416 3.94 11.51 -2.74
CA GLY A 416 5.22 12.21 -2.61
C GLY A 416 5.52 13.21 -3.74
N PRO A 417 6.57 14.04 -3.59
CA PRO A 417 6.91 15.05 -4.57
C PRO A 417 7.54 14.43 -5.83
N LEU A 418 6.98 14.77 -7.00
CA LEU A 418 7.70 14.64 -8.27
C LEU A 418 8.62 15.85 -8.44
N LYS A 419 9.93 15.65 -8.32
CA LYS A 419 10.93 16.72 -8.47
C LYS A 419 12.12 16.22 -9.26
N ALA A 420 12.02 16.40 -10.57
CA ALA A 420 13.07 16.49 -11.57
C ALA A 420 12.37 16.72 -12.91
N LYS A 421 12.87 17.62 -13.77
CA LYS A 421 12.40 17.75 -15.16
C LYS A 421 13.58 17.43 -16.06
N THR A 422 13.49 16.33 -16.79
CA THR A 422 14.47 15.99 -17.81
C THR A 422 13.78 15.99 -19.17
N LYS A 423 14.33 16.71 -20.14
CA LYS A 423 13.88 16.65 -21.54
C LYS A 423 14.49 15.42 -22.20
N VAL A 424 13.68 14.58 -22.81
CA VAL A 424 14.14 13.39 -23.55
C VAL A 424 14.11 13.71 -25.04
N SER A 425 15.27 13.78 -25.68
CA SER A 425 15.34 13.87 -27.13
C SER A 425 15.15 12.48 -27.76
N ASN A 426 14.29 12.40 -28.78
CA ASN A 426 14.16 11.21 -29.62
C ASN A 426 15.44 11.03 -30.45
N ARG A 427 16.54 10.56 -29.86
CA ARG A 427 17.67 10.09 -30.65
C ARG A 427 17.29 8.72 -31.24
N LYS A 428 17.10 8.70 -32.56
CA LYS A 428 17.23 7.47 -33.34
C LYS A 428 18.68 7.02 -33.17
N GLU A 429 18.91 5.96 -32.40
CA GLU A 429 20.18 5.25 -32.43
C GLU A 429 20.30 4.58 -33.79
N SER A 430 21.12 5.16 -34.66
CA SER A 430 21.64 4.50 -35.85
C SER A 430 22.54 3.35 -35.40
N TYR A 431 22.15 2.14 -35.79
CA TYR A 431 22.86 0.87 -35.57
C TYR A 431 24.30 0.89 -36.06
#